data_AF-A0A6A6KVG4-F1
#
_entry.id   AF-A0A6A6KVG4-F1
#
_cell.length_a   1.000
_cell.length_b   1.000
_cell.length_c   1.000
_cell.angle_alpha   90.00
_cell.angle_beta   90.00
_cell.angle_gamma   90.00
#
_symmetry.space_group_name_H-M   'P 1'
#
loop_
_entity.id
_entity.type
_entity.pdbx_description
1 polymer ?
#
loop_
_entity_poly.entity_id
_entity_poly.type
_entity_poly.pdbx_seq_one_letter_code
_entity_poly.pdbx_strand_id
1 'polypeptide(L)'
;MVEVLEILSHVNKRVKHQSEIGLPLLELWKLYTDSNATPMVKNFCIVYIEMAFERTDIKEKENMAPMLLSNICKLPHQHQEIILRIATKQPSQGGGCPPGLSIAQSDRVTGKHPLKSDVLLMRKLGILNVIEAMELDPEVVYPIYLAASADCQEPVIKKGEELLKKKASTANFDDPKLMKKLFLLFNGTTGAENVAPESRVTPGSIALKAKLMSIFCRSITAANSFPATLQCIFGCIYGSGTTSRMRQLGMEFTVWVFKHAQINQLKLMGPVILNGILKLLDSFSNSESDVIARDTKTFSFQAIGLLAQRLPNLFRDKIDMAVRLFDALKVEAQSLRFIIQEATSSLAVAYKHCPSRFICMLAAADSRLDIR
;
A
#
# COMPACT_ATOMS: atom_id res chain seq x y z
N MET A 1 25.46 41.19 -19.12
CA MET A 1 25.00 39.80 -19.42
C MET A 1 26.13 38.79 -19.41
N VAL A 2 27.25 39.05 -20.09
CA VAL A 2 28.43 38.15 -20.12
C VAL A 2 28.97 37.90 -18.70
N GLU A 3 29.10 38.95 -17.89
CA GLU A 3 29.58 38.86 -16.50
C GLU A 3 28.69 38.00 -15.59
N VAL A 4 27.36 38.03 -15.77
CA VAL A 4 26.42 37.22 -14.97
C VAL A 4 26.58 35.73 -15.28
N LEU A 5 26.72 35.38 -16.56
CA LEU A 5 26.94 33.99 -16.98
C LEU A 5 28.31 33.46 -16.51
N GLU A 6 29.31 34.33 -16.48
CA GLU A 6 30.65 34.01 -15.99
C GLU A 6 30.63 33.75 -14.47
N ILE A 7 29.97 34.61 -13.69
CA ILE A 7 29.76 34.42 -12.25
C ILE A 7 29.00 33.11 -11.98
N LEU A 8 27.89 32.85 -12.70
CA LEU A 8 27.13 31.61 -12.54
C LEU A 8 27.95 30.36 -12.91
N SER A 9 28.85 30.45 -13.89
CA SER A 9 29.79 29.38 -14.23
C SER A 9 30.74 29.06 -13.05
N HIS A 10 31.27 30.10 -12.40
CA HIS A 10 32.11 29.94 -11.22
C HIS A 10 31.35 29.36 -10.02
N VAL A 11 30.12 29.84 -9.78
CA VAL A 11 29.23 29.30 -8.74
C VAL A 11 28.93 27.83 -9.01
N ASN A 12 28.53 27.48 -10.24
CA ASN A 12 28.24 26.09 -10.62
C ASN A 12 29.43 25.16 -10.44
N LYS A 13 30.66 25.59 -10.76
CA LYS A 13 31.87 24.77 -10.54
C LYS A 13 32.06 24.39 -9.07
N ARG A 14 31.80 25.32 -8.15
CA ARG A 14 31.96 25.10 -6.69
C ARG A 14 30.80 24.29 -6.11
N VAL A 15 29.57 24.69 -6.43
CA VAL A 15 28.34 24.08 -5.91
C VAL A 15 28.17 22.64 -6.41
N LYS A 16 28.58 22.31 -7.64
CA LYS A 16 28.41 20.96 -8.22
C LYS A 16 29.25 19.87 -7.53
N HIS A 17 30.40 20.22 -6.95
CA HIS A 17 31.31 19.25 -6.32
C HIS A 17 31.21 19.22 -4.79
N GLN A 18 30.48 20.16 -4.18
CA GLN A 18 30.32 20.29 -2.73
C GLN A 18 28.83 20.35 -2.38
N SER A 19 28.28 19.20 -1.95
CA SER A 19 26.86 19.06 -1.57
C SER A 19 26.49 19.71 -0.24
N GLU A 20 27.47 20.05 0.60
CA GLU A 20 27.27 20.73 1.89
C GLU A 20 26.95 22.22 1.75
N ILE A 21 27.23 22.81 0.58
CA ILE A 21 26.88 24.21 0.31
C ILE A 21 25.37 24.30 0.08
N GLY A 22 24.67 24.79 1.10
CA GLY A 22 23.27 25.17 1.02
C GLY A 22 23.05 26.32 0.05
N LEU A 23 21.93 26.29 -0.66
CA LEU A 23 21.49 27.36 -1.54
C LEU A 23 20.22 27.99 -0.94
N PRO A 24 20.00 29.31 -1.10
CA PRO A 24 18.91 30.02 -0.45
C PRO A 24 17.57 29.73 -1.13
N LEU A 25 16.98 28.56 -0.83
CA LEU A 25 15.76 28.04 -1.47
C LEU A 25 14.59 29.04 -1.44
N LEU A 26 14.36 29.68 -0.29
CA LEU A 26 13.25 30.61 -0.09
C LEU A 26 13.44 31.92 -0.87
N GLU A 27 14.67 32.40 -1.00
CA GLU A 27 14.99 33.61 -1.77
C GLU A 27 14.90 33.34 -3.27
N LEU A 28 15.40 32.17 -3.72
CA LEU A 28 15.27 31.72 -5.10
C LEU A 28 13.80 31.57 -5.50
N TRP A 29 12.96 31.03 -4.60
CA TRP A 29 11.52 30.93 -4.83
C TRP A 29 10.86 32.32 -4.96
N LYS A 30 11.19 33.26 -4.06
CA LYS A 30 10.70 34.64 -4.16
C LYS A 30 11.07 35.28 -5.50
N LEU A 31 12.32 35.14 -5.93
CA LEU A 31 12.81 35.67 -7.21
C LEU A 31 12.10 35.02 -8.41
N TYR A 32 11.78 33.74 -8.33
CA TYR A 32 11.01 33.04 -9.36
C TYR A 32 9.56 33.51 -9.45
N THR A 33 8.92 33.76 -8.31
CA THR A 33 7.51 34.19 -8.22
C THR A 33 7.30 35.69 -8.46
N ASP A 34 8.36 36.49 -8.55
CA ASP A 34 8.27 37.91 -8.81
C ASP A 34 7.59 38.18 -10.18
N SER A 35 6.59 39.05 -10.17
CA SER A 35 5.86 39.51 -11.35
C SER A 35 6.78 40.25 -12.34
N ASN A 36 7.85 40.88 -11.85
CA ASN A 36 8.79 41.65 -12.66
C ASN A 36 9.98 40.81 -13.17
N ALA A 37 10.09 39.54 -12.76
CA ALA A 37 11.20 38.69 -13.19
C ALA A 37 11.10 38.30 -14.66
N THR A 38 12.19 38.51 -15.40
CA THR A 38 12.26 38.14 -16.82
C THR A 38 12.23 36.62 -17.00
N PRO A 39 11.76 36.11 -18.15
CA PRO A 39 11.74 34.67 -18.41
C PRO A 39 13.11 33.99 -18.25
N MET A 40 14.19 34.70 -18.60
CA MET A 40 15.56 34.23 -18.42
C MET A 40 15.91 34.03 -16.94
N VAL A 41 15.56 34.99 -16.07
CA VAL A 41 15.77 34.87 -14.62
C VAL A 41 14.96 33.70 -14.05
N LYS A 42 13.72 33.51 -14.49
CA LYS A 42 12.88 32.38 -14.06
C LYS A 42 13.48 31.02 -14.46
N ASN A 43 14.05 30.92 -15.66
CA ASN A 43 14.72 29.71 -16.14
C ASN A 43 16.02 29.41 -15.37
N PHE A 44 16.73 30.42 -14.87
CA PHE A 44 17.87 30.19 -13.97
C PHE A 44 17.40 29.79 -12.58
N CYS A 45 16.42 30.52 -12.03
CA CYS A 45 15.91 30.25 -10.69
C CYS A 45 15.41 28.81 -10.57
N ILE A 46 14.71 28.28 -11.56
CA ILE A 46 14.16 26.91 -11.47
C ILE A 46 15.25 25.84 -11.33
N VAL A 47 16.39 26.00 -12.02
CA VAL A 47 17.53 25.07 -11.93
C VAL A 47 18.16 25.14 -10.55
N TYR A 48 18.36 26.34 -10.01
CA TYR A 48 18.92 26.50 -8.66
C TYR A 48 17.93 26.13 -7.56
N ILE A 49 16.62 26.27 -7.77
CA ILE A 49 15.57 25.79 -6.87
C ILE A 49 15.64 24.27 -6.77
N GLU A 50 15.74 23.55 -7.92
CA GLU A 50 15.90 22.10 -7.91
C GLU A 50 17.17 21.68 -7.15
N MET A 51 18.30 22.32 -7.43
CA MET A 51 19.57 22.06 -6.72
C MET A 51 19.51 22.39 -5.22
N ALA A 52 18.83 23.48 -4.85
CA ALA A 52 18.66 23.90 -3.46
C ALA A 52 17.77 22.91 -2.72
N PHE A 53 16.65 22.53 -3.33
CA PHE A 53 15.69 21.61 -2.76
C PHE A 53 16.34 20.26 -2.46
N GLU A 54 17.26 19.75 -3.27
CA GLU A 54 17.97 18.50 -2.95
C GLU A 54 18.81 18.60 -1.67
N ARG A 55 19.33 19.79 -1.34
CA ARG A 55 20.28 20.04 -0.24
C ARG A 55 19.65 20.54 1.05
N THR A 56 18.40 20.98 1.00
CA THR A 56 17.68 21.55 2.14
C THR A 56 17.18 20.48 3.12
N ASP A 57 17.07 20.83 4.40
CA ASP A 57 16.55 19.96 5.45
C ASP A 57 15.08 19.59 5.25
N ILE A 58 14.67 18.45 5.81
CA ILE A 58 13.33 17.88 5.64
C ILE A 58 12.23 18.82 6.14
N LYS A 59 12.44 19.49 7.28
CA LYS A 59 11.47 20.44 7.85
C LYS A 59 11.22 21.63 6.92
N GLU A 60 12.29 22.14 6.30
CA GLU A 60 12.18 23.24 5.34
C GLU A 60 11.52 22.77 4.03
N LYS A 61 11.83 21.55 3.56
CA LYS A 61 11.13 20.92 2.41
C LYS A 61 9.63 20.79 2.65
N GLU A 62 9.23 20.31 3.82
CA GLU A 62 7.82 20.16 4.21
C GLU A 62 7.09 21.51 4.24
N ASN A 63 7.74 22.55 4.77
CA ASN A 63 7.18 23.91 4.78
C ASN A 63 7.07 24.50 3.36
N MET A 64 8.03 24.22 2.48
CA MET A 64 8.06 24.74 1.11
C MET A 64 7.13 23.99 0.16
N ALA A 65 6.87 22.70 0.36
CA ALA A 65 6.03 21.88 -0.50
C ALA A 65 4.65 22.50 -0.84
N PRO A 66 3.83 22.96 0.12
CA PRO A 66 2.55 23.60 -0.20
C PRO A 66 2.73 24.92 -0.95
N MET A 67 3.81 25.67 -0.69
CA MET A 67 4.11 26.91 -1.41
C MET A 67 4.49 26.65 -2.87
N LEU A 68 5.33 25.64 -3.11
CA LEU A 68 5.75 25.22 -4.45
C LEU A 68 4.59 24.74 -5.31
N LEU A 69 3.65 24.00 -4.69
CA LEU A 69 2.47 23.47 -5.37
C LEU A 69 1.38 24.53 -5.59
N SER A 70 1.41 25.62 -4.83
CA SER A 70 0.47 26.72 -5.00
C SER A 70 0.63 27.36 -6.39
N ASN A 71 -0.48 27.53 -7.11
CA ASN A 71 -0.50 28.14 -8.44
C ASN A 71 0.33 27.42 -9.53
N ILE A 72 0.70 26.15 -9.36
CA ILE A 72 1.53 25.41 -10.32
C ILE A 72 0.97 25.43 -11.75
N CYS A 73 -0.35 25.40 -11.90
CA CYS A 73 -1.04 25.44 -13.19
C CYS A 73 -0.76 26.72 -14.01
N LYS A 74 -0.26 27.79 -13.37
CA LYS A 74 0.06 29.06 -14.03
C LYS A 74 1.50 29.12 -14.55
N LEU A 75 2.32 28.12 -14.24
CA LEU A 75 3.74 28.08 -14.60
C LEU A 75 3.94 27.44 -15.99
N PRO A 76 5.06 27.71 -16.68
CA PRO A 76 5.40 26.99 -17.91
C PRO A 76 5.48 25.48 -17.69
N HIS A 77 5.05 24.67 -18.66
CA HIS A 77 4.96 23.21 -18.55
C HIS A 77 6.27 22.55 -18.07
N GLN A 78 7.42 23.00 -18.57
CA GLN A 78 8.73 22.50 -18.15
C GLN A 78 9.00 22.74 -16.65
N HIS A 79 8.58 23.89 -16.12
CA HIS A 79 8.76 24.21 -14.70
C HIS A 79 7.74 23.49 -13.83
N GLN A 80 6.52 23.26 -14.33
CA GLN A 80 5.53 22.44 -13.64
C GLN A 80 6.08 21.04 -13.39
N GLU A 81 6.71 20.42 -14.40
CA GLU A 81 7.30 19.09 -14.26
C GLU A 81 8.43 19.06 -13.21
N ILE A 82 9.33 20.04 -13.24
CA ILE A 82 10.43 20.14 -12.26
C ILE A 82 9.89 20.34 -10.85
N ILE A 83 8.93 21.25 -10.67
CA ILE A 83 8.32 21.55 -9.36
C ILE A 83 7.55 20.34 -8.82
N LEU A 84 6.78 19.66 -9.67
CA LEU A 84 6.12 18.41 -9.29
C LEU A 84 7.16 17.37 -8.89
N ARG A 85 8.24 17.20 -9.66
CA ARG A 85 9.29 16.22 -9.36
C ARG A 85 9.96 16.48 -8.01
N ILE A 86 10.29 17.73 -7.68
CA ILE A 86 10.90 18.07 -6.38
C ILE A 86 9.91 17.97 -5.22
N ALA A 87 8.65 18.38 -5.42
CA ALA A 87 7.62 18.35 -4.37
C ALA A 87 7.08 16.93 -4.11
N THR A 88 7.06 16.07 -5.13
CA THR A 88 6.64 14.66 -5.03
C THR A 88 7.79 13.71 -4.74
N LYS A 89 9.05 14.15 -4.87
CA LYS A 89 10.18 13.55 -4.17
C LYS A 89 9.83 13.64 -2.69
N GLN A 90 9.18 12.60 -2.16
CA GLN A 90 8.92 12.50 -0.74
C GLN A 90 10.22 12.87 -0.05
N PRO A 91 10.21 13.74 0.97
CA PRO A 91 11.35 13.82 1.85
C PRO A 91 11.58 12.40 2.32
N SER A 92 12.60 11.74 1.77
CA SER A 92 13.09 10.50 2.33
C SER A 92 13.39 10.86 3.76
N GLN A 93 12.52 10.40 4.67
CA GLN A 93 12.69 10.63 6.10
C GLN A 93 14.15 10.33 6.41
N GLY A 94 14.80 11.32 7.03
CA GLY A 94 16.25 11.36 7.19
C GLY A 94 16.75 10.04 7.73
N GLY A 95 17.80 9.49 7.12
CA GLY A 95 18.46 8.27 7.61
C GLY A 95 17.53 7.06 7.84
N GLY A 96 16.36 7.02 7.20
CA GLY A 96 15.40 5.92 7.36
C GLY A 96 15.84 4.70 6.56
N CYS A 97 15.78 3.53 7.19
CA CYS A 97 16.03 2.26 6.53
C CYS A 97 15.07 2.05 5.34
N PRO A 98 15.55 1.62 4.15
CA PRO A 98 14.69 1.35 3.00
C PRO A 98 13.59 0.33 3.31
N PRO A 99 12.38 0.47 2.72
CA PRO A 99 11.29 -0.49 2.90
C PRO A 99 11.73 -1.93 2.60
N GLY A 100 11.37 -2.87 3.46
CA GLY A 100 11.73 -4.28 3.31
C GLY A 100 13.11 -4.64 3.84
N LEU A 101 13.86 -3.69 4.42
CA LEU A 101 15.15 -3.93 5.06
C LEU A 101 15.13 -3.52 6.53
N SER A 102 16.08 -4.05 7.29
CA SER A 102 16.49 -3.58 8.61
C SER A 102 17.70 -2.65 8.50
N ILE A 103 17.95 -1.86 9.55
CA ILE A 103 19.09 -0.90 9.58
C ILE A 103 20.39 -1.66 9.30
N ALA A 104 20.62 -2.77 9.99
CA ALA A 104 21.80 -3.61 9.79
C ALA A 104 21.93 -4.15 8.35
N GLN A 105 20.80 -4.52 7.72
CA GLN A 105 20.82 -4.97 6.32
C GLN A 105 21.11 -3.83 5.35
N SER A 106 20.54 -2.65 5.59
CA SER A 106 20.76 -1.44 4.80
C SER A 106 22.23 -1.01 4.84
N ASP A 107 22.81 -1.00 6.04
CA ASP A 107 24.21 -0.63 6.25
C ASP A 107 25.17 -1.62 5.60
N ARG A 108 24.85 -2.93 5.69
CA ARG A 108 25.61 -3.98 5.01
C ARG A 108 25.64 -3.81 3.49
N VAL A 109 24.53 -3.39 2.88
CA VAL A 109 24.42 -3.20 1.42
C VAL A 109 25.04 -1.89 0.97
N THR A 110 24.83 -0.81 1.73
CA THR A 110 25.34 0.53 1.40
C THR A 110 26.85 0.63 1.61
N GLY A 111 27.36 -0.02 2.66
CA GLY A 111 28.77 0.08 3.05
C GLY A 111 29.14 1.51 3.48
N LYS A 112 30.40 1.90 3.29
CA LYS A 112 30.93 3.21 3.72
C LYS A 112 30.53 4.38 2.82
N HIS A 113 30.09 4.13 1.59
CA HIS A 113 29.80 5.17 0.61
C HIS A 113 28.36 5.06 0.10
N PRO A 114 27.60 6.17 0.04
CA PRO A 114 26.24 6.13 -0.47
C PRO A 114 26.20 5.67 -1.93
N LEU A 115 25.31 4.73 -2.23
CA LEU A 115 25.17 4.17 -3.57
C LEU A 115 24.38 5.13 -4.46
N LYS A 116 25.01 5.61 -5.53
CA LYS A 116 24.36 6.45 -6.55
C LYS A 116 23.32 5.64 -7.36
N SER A 117 22.29 6.32 -7.86
CA SER A 117 21.17 5.71 -8.62
C SER A 117 21.64 4.83 -9.79
N ASP A 118 22.62 5.30 -10.57
CA ASP A 118 23.11 4.59 -11.75
C ASP A 118 23.88 3.31 -11.36
N VAL A 119 24.65 3.38 -10.27
CA VAL A 119 25.39 2.23 -9.74
C VAL A 119 24.41 1.18 -9.19
N LEU A 120 23.34 1.62 -8.53
CA LEU A 120 22.27 0.74 -8.05
C LEU A 120 21.57 0.03 -9.20
N LEU A 121 21.25 0.75 -10.28
CA LEU A 121 20.63 0.17 -11.47
C LEU A 121 21.47 -0.97 -12.03
N MET A 122 22.75 -0.70 -12.30
CA MET A 122 23.66 -1.68 -12.88
C MET A 122 23.87 -2.89 -11.96
N ARG A 123 23.96 -2.67 -10.65
CA ARG A 123 24.08 -3.76 -9.67
C ARG A 123 22.84 -4.63 -9.60
N LYS A 124 21.64 -4.03 -9.55
CA LYS A 124 20.36 -4.78 -9.52
C LYS A 124 20.22 -5.66 -10.76
N LEU A 125 20.47 -5.12 -11.94
CA LEU A 125 20.44 -5.88 -13.20
C LEU A 125 21.51 -6.98 -13.22
N GLY A 126 22.73 -6.69 -12.76
CA GLY A 126 23.79 -7.68 -12.64
C GLY A 126 23.40 -8.84 -11.72
N ILE A 127 22.80 -8.55 -10.56
CA ILE A 127 22.31 -9.58 -9.62
C ILE A 127 21.23 -10.44 -10.29
N LEU A 128 20.26 -9.83 -10.97
CA LEU A 128 19.21 -10.58 -11.67
C LEU A 128 19.78 -11.52 -12.74
N ASN A 129 20.77 -11.06 -13.51
CA ASN A 129 21.42 -11.88 -14.54
C ASN A 129 22.22 -13.04 -13.91
N VAL A 130 22.90 -12.82 -12.79
CA VAL A 130 23.62 -13.88 -12.08
C VAL A 130 22.65 -14.93 -11.53
N ILE A 131 21.56 -14.50 -10.90
CA ILE A 131 20.55 -15.42 -10.36
C ILE A 131 19.86 -16.20 -11.48
N GLU A 132 19.57 -15.54 -12.61
CA GLU A 132 19.05 -16.20 -13.80
C GLU A 132 19.98 -17.31 -14.30
N ALA A 133 21.29 -17.06 -14.33
CA ALA A 133 22.30 -18.02 -14.76
C ALA A 133 22.53 -19.18 -13.76
N MET A 134 22.20 -18.97 -12.48
CA MET A 134 22.35 -20.01 -11.44
C MET A 134 21.26 -21.08 -11.48
N GLU A 135 20.18 -20.88 -12.23
CA GLU A 135 19.06 -21.84 -12.40
C GLU A 135 18.55 -22.46 -11.08
N LEU A 136 18.40 -21.63 -10.05
CA LEU A 136 17.92 -22.04 -8.74
C LEU A 136 16.43 -22.38 -8.75
N ASP A 137 16.00 -23.13 -7.73
CA ASP A 137 14.60 -23.54 -7.56
C ASP A 137 13.62 -22.35 -7.56
N PRO A 138 12.43 -22.50 -8.18
CA PRO A 138 11.41 -21.45 -8.26
C PRO A 138 11.09 -20.80 -6.91
N GLU A 139 10.94 -21.60 -5.85
CA GLU A 139 10.61 -21.13 -4.48
C GLU A 139 11.72 -20.26 -3.86
N VAL A 140 12.97 -20.44 -4.28
CA VAL A 140 14.10 -19.66 -3.78
C VAL A 140 14.18 -18.32 -4.48
N VAL A 141 13.98 -18.30 -5.81
CA VAL A 141 14.11 -17.09 -6.64
C VAL A 141 12.85 -16.23 -6.65
N TYR A 142 11.68 -16.81 -6.37
CA TYR A 142 10.40 -16.12 -6.45
C TYR A 142 10.37 -14.80 -5.65
N PRO A 143 10.77 -14.76 -4.35
CA PRO A 143 10.74 -13.51 -3.58
C PRO A 143 11.68 -12.43 -4.17
N ILE A 144 12.78 -12.85 -4.80
CA ILE A 144 13.77 -11.94 -5.38
C ILE A 144 13.22 -11.29 -6.64
N TYR A 145 12.69 -12.09 -7.57
CA TYR A 145 12.09 -11.56 -8.80
C TYR A 145 10.84 -10.73 -8.51
N LEU A 146 10.06 -11.11 -7.48
CA LEU A 146 8.93 -10.32 -7.02
C LEU A 146 9.36 -8.93 -6.51
N ALA A 147 10.40 -8.87 -5.68
CA ALA A 147 10.97 -7.61 -5.22
C ALA A 147 11.47 -6.73 -6.39
N ALA A 148 12.15 -7.34 -7.37
CA ALA A 148 12.61 -6.63 -8.57
C ALA A 148 11.45 -6.08 -9.42
N SER A 149 10.33 -6.82 -9.51
CA SER A 149 9.13 -6.36 -10.24
C SER A 149 8.41 -5.19 -9.58
N ALA A 150 8.78 -4.83 -8.35
CA ALA A 150 8.24 -3.71 -7.58
C ALA A 150 9.26 -2.59 -7.36
N ASP A 151 10.35 -2.58 -8.13
CA ASP A 151 11.40 -1.56 -8.07
C ASP A 151 10.93 -0.19 -8.56
N CYS A 152 11.71 0.86 -8.33
CA CYS A 152 11.46 2.21 -8.88
C CYS A 152 12.03 2.41 -10.29
N GLN A 153 12.96 1.54 -10.72
CA GLN A 153 13.62 1.64 -12.02
C GLN A 153 12.97 0.69 -13.04
N GLU A 154 12.42 1.27 -14.11
CA GLU A 154 11.72 0.54 -15.17
C GLU A 154 12.51 -0.65 -15.77
N PRO A 155 13.83 -0.57 -16.03
CA PRO A 155 14.58 -1.71 -16.56
C PRO A 155 14.60 -2.92 -15.60
N VAL A 156 14.66 -2.65 -14.29
CA VAL A 156 14.65 -3.69 -13.25
C VAL A 156 13.26 -4.33 -13.16
N ILE A 157 12.20 -3.51 -13.23
CA ILE A 157 10.81 -3.99 -13.26
C ILE A 157 10.60 -4.94 -14.44
N LYS A 158 10.97 -4.51 -15.66
CA LYS A 158 10.80 -5.32 -16.87
C LYS A 158 11.50 -6.67 -16.76
N LYS A 159 12.76 -6.66 -16.34
CA LYS A 159 13.54 -7.91 -16.17
C LYS A 159 12.96 -8.79 -15.05
N GLY A 160 12.53 -8.20 -13.93
CA GLY A 160 11.89 -8.94 -12.84
C GLY A 160 10.58 -9.63 -13.27
N GLU A 161 9.71 -8.92 -14.01
CA GLU A 161 8.47 -9.49 -14.53
C GLU A 161 8.69 -10.59 -15.58
N GLU A 162 9.70 -10.43 -16.43
CA GLU A 162 10.12 -11.45 -17.38
C GLU A 162 10.57 -12.72 -16.66
N LEU A 163 11.44 -12.59 -15.66
CA LEU A 163 11.96 -13.73 -14.88
C LEU A 163 10.88 -14.42 -14.05
N LEU A 164 9.94 -13.66 -13.47
CA LEU A 164 8.78 -14.24 -12.78
C LEU A 164 7.96 -15.15 -13.70
N LYS A 165 7.69 -14.69 -14.93
CA LYS A 165 6.88 -15.46 -15.90
C LYS A 165 7.62 -16.67 -16.45
N LYS A 166 8.92 -16.53 -16.72
CA LYS A 166 9.73 -17.58 -17.36
C LYS A 166 10.24 -18.65 -16.40
N LYS A 167 10.76 -18.25 -15.24
CA LYS A 167 11.54 -19.13 -14.35
C LYS A 167 10.85 -19.40 -13.01
N ALA A 168 9.90 -18.57 -12.59
CA ALA A 168 9.24 -18.70 -11.28
C ALA A 168 7.72 -18.97 -11.38
N SER A 169 7.20 -19.28 -12.58
CA SER A 169 5.77 -19.53 -12.82
C SER A 169 5.27 -20.83 -12.18
N THR A 170 6.17 -21.79 -11.95
CA THR A 170 5.89 -23.09 -11.33
C THR A 170 6.02 -23.09 -9.81
N ALA A 171 6.32 -21.94 -9.19
CA ALA A 171 6.53 -21.86 -7.75
C ALA A 171 5.28 -22.30 -6.95
N ASN A 172 5.49 -23.17 -5.96
CA ASN A 172 4.43 -23.64 -5.10
C ASN A 172 4.11 -22.64 -3.97
N PHE A 173 3.01 -21.89 -4.12
CA PHE A 173 2.55 -20.94 -3.10
C PHE A 173 1.97 -21.57 -1.84
N ASP A 174 1.87 -22.90 -1.77
CA ASP A 174 1.51 -23.64 -0.57
C ASP A 174 2.73 -24.21 0.17
N ASP A 175 3.96 -23.94 -0.27
CA ASP A 175 5.15 -24.20 0.54
C ASP A 175 5.20 -23.23 1.75
N PRO A 176 5.17 -23.75 3.00
CA PRO A 176 5.25 -22.91 4.20
C PRO A 176 6.53 -22.08 4.27
N LYS A 177 7.67 -22.56 3.72
CA LYS A 177 8.94 -21.82 3.76
C LYS A 177 8.89 -20.60 2.86
N LEU A 178 8.42 -20.76 1.62
CA LEU A 178 8.16 -19.64 0.72
C LEU A 178 7.16 -18.67 1.34
N MET A 179 6.03 -19.17 1.83
CA MET A 179 4.97 -18.32 2.39
C MET A 179 5.46 -17.49 3.58
N LYS A 180 6.27 -18.07 4.47
CA LYS A 180 6.90 -17.34 5.58
C LYS A 180 7.77 -16.17 5.08
N LYS A 181 8.55 -16.38 4.01
CA LYS A 181 9.37 -15.30 3.40
C LYS A 181 8.49 -14.20 2.80
N LEU A 182 7.40 -14.57 2.12
CA LEU A 182 6.47 -13.61 1.52
C LEU A 182 5.75 -12.77 2.59
N PHE A 183 5.32 -13.38 3.69
CA PHE A 183 4.76 -12.64 4.83
C PHE A 183 5.78 -11.74 5.51
N LEU A 184 7.05 -12.15 5.63
CA LEU A 184 8.10 -11.28 6.15
C LEU A 184 8.31 -10.04 5.26
N LEU A 185 8.27 -10.20 3.93
CA LEU A 185 8.34 -9.07 3.00
C LEU A 185 7.12 -8.14 3.13
N PHE A 186 5.94 -8.69 3.42
CA PHE A 186 4.72 -7.90 3.58
C PHE A 186 4.65 -7.17 4.93
N ASN A 187 4.73 -7.93 6.03
CA ASN A 187 4.50 -7.44 7.39
C ASN A 187 5.76 -6.82 8.01
N GLY A 188 6.96 -7.19 7.54
CA GLY A 188 8.21 -6.89 8.24
C GLY A 188 8.37 -7.72 9.52
N THR A 189 9.35 -7.34 10.34
CA THR A 189 9.53 -7.93 11.67
C THR A 189 8.49 -7.34 12.62
N THR A 190 7.65 -8.20 13.18
CA THR A 190 6.60 -7.78 14.10
C THR A 190 7.18 -7.61 15.51
N GLY A 191 6.66 -6.65 16.28
CA GLY A 191 7.18 -6.31 17.62
C GLY A 191 7.09 -7.44 18.66
N ALA A 192 6.44 -8.56 18.34
CA ALA A 192 6.37 -9.75 19.18
C ALA A 192 7.66 -10.58 19.15
N GLU A 193 8.53 -10.39 18.15
CA GLU A 193 9.82 -11.07 18.10
C GLU A 193 10.84 -10.25 18.90
N ASN A 194 11.55 -10.90 19.85
CA ASN A 194 12.63 -10.33 20.66
C ASN A 194 13.89 -10.03 19.82
N VAL A 195 13.71 -9.31 18.72
CA VAL A 195 14.74 -8.92 17.77
C VAL A 195 15.18 -7.51 18.11
N ALA A 196 16.50 -7.33 18.18
CA ALA A 196 17.13 -6.04 18.41
C ALA A 196 16.59 -5.00 17.41
N PRO A 197 16.35 -3.74 17.84
CA PRO A 197 15.76 -2.71 16.99
C PRO A 197 16.46 -2.56 15.63
N GLU A 198 17.78 -2.71 15.59
CA GLU A 198 18.60 -2.58 14.37
C GLU A 198 18.42 -3.72 13.36
N SER A 199 17.94 -4.88 13.81
CA SER A 199 17.68 -6.06 12.98
C SER A 199 16.21 -6.20 12.57
N ARG A 200 15.34 -5.27 13.00
CA ARG A 200 13.92 -5.28 12.65
C ARG A 200 13.74 -4.85 11.21
N VAL A 201 13.14 -5.73 10.41
CA VAL A 201 12.86 -5.47 9.00
C VAL A 201 11.62 -4.60 8.89
N THR A 202 11.75 -3.48 8.20
CA THR A 202 10.60 -2.62 7.89
C THR A 202 9.68 -3.31 6.87
N PRO A 203 8.35 -3.07 6.92
CA PRO A 203 7.43 -3.61 5.93
C PRO A 203 7.81 -3.18 4.49
N GLY A 204 7.55 -4.04 3.50
CA GLY A 204 7.82 -3.76 2.10
C GLY A 204 7.04 -2.55 1.54
N SER A 205 7.48 -2.09 0.36
CA SER A 205 6.84 -0.97 -0.36
C SER A 205 5.38 -1.26 -0.71
N ILE A 206 4.57 -0.22 -0.91
CA ILE A 206 3.15 -0.37 -1.29
C ILE A 206 3.01 -1.14 -2.62
N ALA A 207 3.91 -0.90 -3.57
CA ALA A 207 3.94 -1.61 -4.85
C ALA A 207 4.20 -3.11 -4.66
N LEU A 208 5.17 -3.48 -3.80
CA LEU A 208 5.46 -4.88 -3.49
C LEU A 208 4.29 -5.54 -2.77
N LYS A 209 3.72 -4.86 -1.77
CA LYS A 209 2.53 -5.32 -1.04
C LYS A 209 1.36 -5.59 -1.97
N ALA A 210 1.09 -4.71 -2.92
CA ALA A 210 -0.02 -4.89 -3.87
C ALA A 210 0.16 -6.16 -4.74
N LYS A 211 1.40 -6.45 -5.18
CA LYS A 211 1.71 -7.68 -5.92
C LYS A 211 1.64 -8.93 -5.03
N LEU A 212 2.02 -8.83 -3.75
CA LEU A 212 1.89 -9.92 -2.78
C LEU A 212 0.42 -10.30 -2.51
N MET A 213 -0.48 -9.31 -2.46
CA MET A 213 -1.90 -9.57 -2.19
C MET A 213 -2.53 -10.53 -3.20
N SER A 214 -2.25 -10.36 -4.50
CA SER A 214 -2.80 -11.25 -5.53
C SER A 214 -2.28 -12.69 -5.42
N ILE A 215 -1.09 -12.87 -4.85
CA ILE A 215 -0.51 -14.19 -4.58
C ILE A 215 -1.17 -14.82 -3.34
N PHE A 216 -1.38 -14.04 -2.28
CA PHE A 216 -2.03 -14.51 -1.07
C PHE A 216 -3.48 -14.97 -1.33
N CYS A 217 -4.20 -14.30 -2.24
CA CYS A 217 -5.53 -14.70 -2.71
C CYS A 217 -5.54 -16.00 -3.54
N ARG A 218 -4.42 -16.70 -3.68
CA ARG A 218 -4.31 -17.98 -4.40
C ARG A 218 -3.71 -19.09 -3.55
N SER A 219 -3.36 -18.83 -2.30
CA SER A 219 -2.68 -19.77 -1.42
C SER A 219 -3.56 -20.14 -0.23
N ILE A 220 -3.72 -21.44 0.01
CA ILE A 220 -4.42 -21.95 1.19
C ILE A 220 -3.52 -21.80 2.43
N THR A 221 -2.22 -21.98 2.23
CA THR A 221 -1.22 -21.80 3.30
C THR A 221 -1.21 -20.36 3.80
N ALA A 222 -1.37 -19.37 2.91
CA ALA A 222 -1.52 -17.96 3.28
C ALA A 222 -2.75 -17.71 4.17
N ALA A 223 -3.87 -18.38 3.89
CA ALA A 223 -5.09 -18.25 4.69
C ALA A 223 -4.97 -18.85 6.10
N ASN A 224 -4.01 -19.76 6.31
CA ASN A 224 -3.82 -20.49 7.56
C ASN A 224 -2.55 -20.10 8.34
N SER A 225 -1.80 -19.09 7.86
CA SER A 225 -0.54 -18.64 8.46
C SER A 225 -0.76 -17.63 9.60
N PHE A 226 -1.34 -18.08 10.70
CA PHE A 226 -1.56 -17.25 11.89
C PHE A 226 -0.26 -17.04 12.69
N PRO A 227 0.04 -15.81 13.20
CA PRO A 227 -0.75 -14.57 13.17
C PRO A 227 -0.51 -13.66 11.95
N ALA A 228 0.36 -14.06 11.02
CA ALA A 228 0.77 -13.23 9.89
C ALA A 228 -0.39 -12.81 8.97
N THR A 229 -1.35 -13.72 8.74
CA THR A 229 -2.59 -13.45 7.97
C THR A 229 -3.40 -12.30 8.57
N LEU A 230 -3.59 -12.30 9.91
CA LEU A 230 -4.37 -11.28 10.60
C LEU A 230 -3.68 -9.91 10.51
N GLN A 231 -2.37 -9.88 10.72
CA GLN A 231 -1.56 -8.66 10.59
C GLN A 231 -1.59 -8.10 9.17
N CYS A 232 -1.57 -8.98 8.16
CA CYS A 232 -1.68 -8.59 6.76
C CYS A 232 -3.03 -7.87 6.50
N ILE A 233 -4.15 -8.47 6.93
CA ILE A 233 -5.49 -7.89 6.76
C ILE A 233 -5.59 -6.52 7.44
N PHE A 234 -5.23 -6.43 8.72
CA PHE A 234 -5.30 -5.16 9.46
C PHE A 234 -4.30 -4.12 8.93
N GLY A 235 -3.14 -4.55 8.44
CA GLY A 235 -2.16 -3.70 7.77
C GLY A 235 -2.69 -3.10 6.47
N CYS A 236 -3.47 -3.85 5.69
CA CYS A 236 -4.16 -3.33 4.51
C CYS A 236 -5.27 -2.33 4.86
N ILE A 237 -6.08 -2.63 5.87
CA ILE A 237 -7.28 -1.85 6.18
C ILE A 237 -6.92 -0.55 6.94
N TYR A 238 -6.08 -0.67 7.97
CA TYR A 238 -5.80 0.39 8.95
C TYR A 238 -4.33 0.82 9.02
N GLY A 239 -3.45 0.24 8.21
CA GLY A 239 -2.03 0.61 8.20
C GLY A 239 -1.78 2.07 7.85
N SER A 240 -0.73 2.64 8.43
CA SER A 240 -0.25 3.98 8.10
C SER A 240 0.16 4.05 6.62
N GLY A 241 -0.44 4.98 5.86
CA GLY A 241 -0.16 5.13 4.42
C GLY A 241 -0.90 4.14 3.50
N THR A 242 -1.95 3.47 3.98
CA THR A 242 -2.80 2.64 3.13
C THR A 242 -3.58 3.46 2.09
N THR A 243 -3.75 2.90 0.89
CA THR A 243 -4.52 3.48 -0.21
C THR A 243 -5.89 2.81 -0.33
N SER A 244 -6.84 3.44 -1.02
CA SER A 244 -8.15 2.81 -1.32
C SER A 244 -7.96 1.45 -2.01
N ARG A 245 -7.03 1.38 -2.98
CA ARG A 245 -6.68 0.14 -3.67
C ARG A 245 -6.12 -0.93 -2.74
N MET A 246 -5.29 -0.56 -1.77
CA MET A 246 -4.76 -1.51 -0.79
C MET A 246 -5.85 -2.05 0.13
N ARG A 247 -6.80 -1.20 0.56
CA ARG A 247 -7.98 -1.64 1.33
C ARG A 247 -8.83 -2.63 0.54
N GLN A 248 -9.07 -2.36 -0.74
CA GLN A 248 -9.79 -3.27 -1.64
C GLN A 248 -9.11 -4.65 -1.70
N LEU A 249 -7.80 -4.69 -1.97
CA LEU A 249 -7.03 -5.94 -2.03
C LEU A 249 -7.02 -6.68 -0.68
N GLY A 250 -6.93 -5.95 0.43
CA GLY A 250 -7.04 -6.51 1.78
C GLY A 250 -8.40 -7.14 2.04
N MET A 251 -9.47 -6.53 1.56
CA MET A 251 -10.83 -7.08 1.69
C MET A 251 -11.06 -8.28 0.78
N GLU A 252 -10.54 -8.27 -0.45
CA GLU A 252 -10.53 -9.45 -1.33
C GLU A 252 -9.82 -10.64 -0.65
N PHE A 253 -8.66 -10.39 -0.03
CA PHE A 253 -7.95 -11.41 0.72
C PHE A 253 -8.72 -11.86 1.97
N THR A 254 -9.44 -10.97 2.62
CA THR A 254 -10.30 -11.33 3.76
C THR A 254 -11.40 -12.32 3.34
N VAL A 255 -12.03 -12.09 2.18
CA VAL A 255 -12.98 -13.03 1.57
C VAL A 255 -12.32 -14.39 1.31
N TRP A 256 -11.11 -14.38 0.74
CA TRP A 256 -10.33 -15.61 0.51
C TRP A 256 -10.05 -16.39 1.80
N VAL A 257 -9.60 -15.69 2.85
CA VAL A 257 -9.33 -16.27 4.18
C VAL A 257 -10.60 -16.87 4.75
N PHE A 258 -11.73 -16.17 4.72
CA PHE A 258 -12.99 -16.70 5.21
C PHE A 258 -13.48 -17.90 4.40
N LYS A 259 -13.17 -18.00 3.11
CA LYS A 259 -13.53 -19.15 2.29
C LYS A 259 -12.66 -20.39 2.57
N HIS A 260 -11.35 -20.22 2.78
CA HIS A 260 -10.38 -21.32 2.77
C HIS A 260 -9.68 -21.61 4.10
N ALA A 261 -9.76 -20.72 5.10
CA ALA A 261 -9.14 -20.95 6.40
C ALA A 261 -9.77 -22.15 7.12
N GLN A 262 -8.97 -22.87 7.90
CA GLN A 262 -9.44 -23.93 8.78
C GLN A 262 -10.33 -23.36 9.88
N ILE A 263 -11.36 -24.11 10.27
CA ILE A 263 -12.38 -23.64 11.22
C ILE A 263 -11.78 -23.25 12.58
N ASN A 264 -10.73 -23.94 13.03
CA ASN A 264 -10.07 -23.66 14.31
C ASN A 264 -9.37 -22.30 14.29
N GLN A 265 -8.68 -21.96 13.19
CA GLN A 265 -8.07 -20.65 13.00
C GLN A 265 -9.12 -19.57 12.80
N LEU A 266 -10.18 -19.87 12.01
CA LEU A 266 -11.27 -18.96 11.75
C LEU A 266 -12.03 -18.57 13.04
N LYS A 267 -12.19 -19.48 14.00
CA LYS A 267 -12.78 -19.18 15.32
C LYS A 267 -11.99 -18.11 16.09
N LEU A 268 -10.66 -18.11 15.97
CA LEU A 268 -9.79 -17.15 16.67
C LEU A 268 -9.84 -15.77 16.02
N MET A 269 -9.75 -15.71 14.68
CA MET A 269 -9.65 -14.43 13.96
C MET A 269 -10.99 -13.86 13.49
N GLY A 270 -12.00 -14.70 13.27
CA GLY A 270 -13.29 -14.33 12.68
C GLY A 270 -13.98 -13.17 13.41
N PRO A 271 -14.14 -13.21 14.75
CA PRO A 271 -14.75 -12.10 15.50
C PRO A 271 -13.94 -10.80 15.40
N VAL A 272 -12.61 -10.89 15.41
CA VAL A 272 -11.71 -9.72 15.35
C VAL A 272 -11.79 -9.07 13.97
N ILE A 273 -11.72 -9.87 12.91
CA ILE A 273 -11.84 -9.39 11.53
C ILE A 273 -13.24 -8.82 11.29
N LEU A 274 -14.31 -9.45 11.80
CA LEU A 274 -15.68 -8.93 11.67
C LEU A 274 -15.80 -7.51 12.24
N ASN A 275 -15.28 -7.28 13.45
CA ASN A 275 -15.27 -5.93 14.04
C ASN A 275 -14.48 -4.93 13.19
N GLY A 276 -13.37 -5.37 12.58
CA GLY A 276 -12.63 -4.57 11.60
C GLY A 276 -13.48 -4.24 10.36
N ILE A 277 -14.18 -5.21 9.78
CA ILE A 277 -15.05 -4.98 8.62
C ILE A 277 -16.14 -3.97 8.96
N LEU A 278 -16.79 -4.11 10.12
CA LEU A 278 -17.85 -3.19 10.56
C LEU A 278 -17.33 -1.75 10.71
N LYS A 279 -16.20 -1.57 11.39
CA LYS A 279 -15.59 -0.26 11.56
C LYS A 279 -15.15 0.35 10.22
N LEU A 280 -14.70 -0.49 9.27
CA LEU A 280 -14.37 -0.04 7.92
C LEU A 280 -15.63 0.43 7.17
N LEU A 281 -16.74 -0.32 7.24
CA LEU A 281 -18.02 0.05 6.64
C LEU A 281 -18.56 1.37 7.21
N ASP A 282 -18.48 1.54 8.52
CA ASP A 282 -18.90 2.77 9.22
C ASP A 282 -18.06 4.00 8.84
N SER A 283 -16.84 3.79 8.31
CA SER A 283 -15.94 4.88 7.90
C SER A 283 -16.24 5.42 6.50
N PHE A 284 -17.07 4.74 5.70
CA PHE A 284 -17.42 5.21 4.36
C PHE A 284 -18.55 6.23 4.41
N SER A 285 -18.33 7.40 3.81
CA SER A 285 -19.38 8.39 3.54
C SER A 285 -20.25 7.98 2.33
N ASN A 286 -21.50 8.44 2.30
CA ASN A 286 -22.48 8.16 1.22
C ASN A 286 -22.14 8.81 -0.15
N SER A 287 -20.93 9.33 -0.35
CA SER A 287 -20.50 9.93 -1.61
C SER A 287 -20.03 8.86 -2.60
N GLU A 288 -20.96 8.33 -3.39
CA GLU A 288 -20.81 7.18 -4.29
C GLU A 288 -20.12 7.48 -5.64
N SER A 289 -18.91 8.05 -5.67
CA SER A 289 -18.17 8.23 -6.94
C SER A 289 -16.96 7.31 -7.12
N ASP A 290 -16.47 6.66 -6.07
CA ASP A 290 -15.25 5.83 -6.15
C ASP A 290 -15.59 4.35 -6.37
N VAL A 291 -15.25 3.83 -7.55
CA VAL A 291 -15.38 2.40 -7.93
C VAL A 291 -14.65 1.51 -6.91
N ILE A 292 -13.49 1.96 -6.41
CA ILE A 292 -12.67 1.20 -5.45
C ILE A 292 -13.36 1.12 -4.10
N ALA A 293 -14.04 2.19 -3.67
CA ALA A 293 -14.84 2.18 -2.45
C ALA A 293 -16.02 1.21 -2.56
N ARG A 294 -16.69 1.19 -3.73
CA ARG A 294 -17.77 0.23 -4.02
C ARG A 294 -17.28 -1.21 -3.98
N ASP A 295 -16.17 -1.52 -4.64
CA ASP A 295 -15.57 -2.86 -4.60
C ASP A 295 -15.18 -3.28 -3.18
N THR A 296 -14.63 -2.34 -2.40
CA THR A 296 -14.29 -2.58 -1.00
C THR A 296 -15.53 -2.91 -0.15
N LYS A 297 -16.64 -2.19 -0.36
CA LYS A 297 -17.94 -2.49 0.27
C LYS A 297 -18.47 -3.86 -0.17
N THR A 298 -18.39 -4.18 -1.47
CA THR A 298 -18.78 -5.49 -2.02
C THR A 298 -18.06 -6.63 -1.31
N PHE A 299 -16.72 -6.58 -1.24
CA PHE A 299 -15.95 -7.61 -0.54
C PHE A 299 -16.24 -7.65 0.96
N SER A 300 -16.54 -6.51 1.58
CA SER A 300 -16.91 -6.43 2.99
C SER A 300 -18.22 -7.17 3.29
N PHE A 301 -19.28 -6.91 2.52
CA PHE A 301 -20.56 -7.61 2.68
C PHE A 301 -20.44 -9.09 2.33
N GLN A 302 -19.68 -9.44 1.28
CA GLN A 302 -19.39 -10.83 0.93
C GLN A 302 -18.67 -11.58 2.07
N ALA A 303 -17.68 -10.94 2.69
CA ALA A 303 -16.96 -11.50 3.84
C ALA A 303 -17.90 -11.74 5.03
N ILE A 304 -18.81 -10.80 5.33
CA ILE A 304 -19.82 -10.97 6.39
C ILE A 304 -20.71 -12.20 6.09
N GLY A 305 -21.21 -12.33 4.86
CA GLY A 305 -22.03 -13.47 4.45
C GLY A 305 -21.31 -14.82 4.61
N LEU A 306 -20.06 -14.91 4.14
CA LEU A 306 -19.24 -16.12 4.28
C LEU A 306 -18.97 -16.47 5.74
N LEU A 307 -18.67 -15.47 6.57
CA LEU A 307 -18.44 -15.68 7.99
C LEU A 307 -19.71 -16.18 8.69
N ALA A 308 -20.88 -15.68 8.31
CA ALA A 308 -22.16 -16.13 8.86
C ALA A 308 -22.45 -17.61 8.53
N GLN A 309 -22.13 -18.07 7.33
CA GLN A 309 -22.28 -19.48 6.95
C GLN A 309 -21.31 -20.39 7.72
N ARG A 310 -20.06 -19.95 7.88
CA ARG A 310 -19.00 -20.80 8.47
C ARG A 310 -18.94 -20.75 10.00
N LEU A 311 -19.34 -19.62 10.59
CA LEU A 311 -19.39 -19.41 12.05
C LEU A 311 -20.78 -18.90 12.48
N PRO A 312 -21.86 -19.68 12.30
CA PRO A 312 -23.22 -19.24 12.64
C PRO A 312 -23.38 -18.88 14.12
N ASN A 313 -22.61 -19.53 14.99
CA ASN A 313 -22.60 -19.26 16.43
C ASN A 313 -22.19 -17.82 16.77
N LEU A 314 -21.46 -17.13 15.90
CA LEU A 314 -21.06 -15.74 16.12
C LEU A 314 -22.25 -14.77 16.00
N PHE A 315 -23.29 -15.17 15.26
CA PHE A 315 -24.43 -14.32 14.91
C PHE A 315 -25.73 -14.73 15.61
N ARG A 316 -25.87 -16.00 16.01
CA ARG A 316 -27.11 -16.58 16.54
C ARG A 316 -27.83 -15.68 17.57
N ASP A 317 -27.11 -15.16 18.55
CA ASP A 317 -27.74 -14.43 19.67
C ASP A 317 -27.80 -12.90 19.47
N LYS A 318 -27.44 -12.38 18.28
CA LYS A 318 -27.31 -10.93 18.03
C LYS A 318 -28.06 -10.51 16.77
N ILE A 319 -29.11 -9.69 16.93
CA ILE A 319 -29.85 -9.14 15.79
C ILE A 319 -29.15 -7.96 15.10
N ASP A 320 -28.15 -7.36 15.75
CA ASP A 320 -27.50 -6.12 15.28
C ASP A 320 -26.99 -6.24 13.84
N MET A 321 -26.46 -7.40 13.48
CA MET A 321 -25.98 -7.65 12.12
C MET A 321 -27.12 -7.71 11.11
N ALA A 322 -28.26 -8.32 11.47
CA ALA A 322 -29.42 -8.38 10.58
C ALA A 322 -29.98 -6.97 10.35
N VAL A 323 -30.19 -6.20 11.42
CA VAL A 323 -30.65 -4.81 11.34
C VAL A 323 -29.74 -3.98 10.42
N ARG A 324 -28.42 -4.07 10.64
CA ARG A 324 -27.43 -3.37 9.83
C ARG A 324 -27.48 -3.74 8.34
N LEU A 325 -27.64 -5.02 7.99
CA LEU A 325 -27.76 -5.43 6.59
C LEU A 325 -29.07 -4.94 5.95
N PHE A 326 -30.19 -4.98 6.68
CA PHE A 326 -31.47 -4.45 6.19
C PHE A 326 -31.45 -2.93 6.01
N ASP A 327 -30.79 -2.20 6.90
CA ASP A 327 -30.63 -0.76 6.74
C ASP A 327 -29.67 -0.43 5.59
N ALA A 328 -28.61 -1.21 5.40
CA ALA A 328 -27.74 -1.10 4.23
C ALA A 328 -28.52 -1.35 2.91
N LEU A 329 -29.47 -2.30 2.87
CA LEU A 329 -30.32 -2.52 1.68
C LEU A 329 -31.18 -1.30 1.31
N LYS A 330 -31.63 -0.53 2.31
CA LYS A 330 -32.44 0.68 2.09
C LYS A 330 -31.59 1.84 1.54
N VAL A 331 -30.37 1.99 2.06
CA VAL A 331 -29.55 3.18 1.83
C VAL A 331 -28.60 3.02 0.64
N GLU A 332 -28.02 1.84 0.42
CA GLU A 332 -26.96 1.64 -0.57
C GLU A 332 -27.49 1.53 -2.01
N ALA A 333 -26.64 1.91 -2.99
CA ALA A 333 -26.94 1.81 -4.42
C ALA A 333 -27.35 0.41 -4.88
N GLN A 334 -28.12 0.40 -5.98
CA GLN A 334 -28.60 -0.83 -6.65
C GLN A 334 -27.50 -1.86 -6.92
N SER A 335 -26.28 -1.40 -7.20
CA SER A 335 -25.13 -2.28 -7.46
C SER A 335 -24.67 -3.11 -6.25
N LEU A 336 -24.87 -2.60 -5.03
CA LEU A 336 -24.47 -3.27 -3.79
C LEU A 336 -25.62 -4.13 -3.22
N ARG A 337 -26.87 -3.81 -3.57
CA ARG A 337 -28.06 -4.50 -3.05
C ARG A 337 -28.03 -6.00 -3.26
N PHE A 338 -27.59 -6.47 -4.43
CA PHE A 338 -27.50 -7.90 -4.71
C PHE A 338 -26.57 -8.62 -3.70
N ILE A 339 -25.39 -8.06 -3.45
CA ILE A 339 -24.41 -8.66 -2.52
C ILE A 339 -24.89 -8.57 -1.08
N ILE A 340 -25.56 -7.48 -0.70
CA ILE A 340 -26.16 -7.36 0.63
C ILE A 340 -27.29 -8.39 0.79
N GLN A 341 -28.11 -8.64 -0.25
CA GLN A 341 -29.13 -9.69 -0.23
C GLN A 341 -28.54 -11.09 -0.08
N GLU A 342 -27.43 -11.40 -0.77
CA GLU A 342 -26.71 -12.66 -0.59
C GLU A 342 -26.14 -12.81 0.83
N ALA A 343 -25.58 -11.73 1.39
CA ALA A 343 -25.08 -11.70 2.76
C ALA A 343 -26.22 -11.91 3.77
N THR A 344 -27.38 -11.27 3.57
CA THR A 344 -28.57 -11.45 4.42
C THR A 344 -29.12 -12.87 4.34
N SER A 345 -29.17 -13.45 3.13
CA SER A 345 -29.61 -14.85 2.94
C SER A 345 -28.67 -15.83 3.63
N SER A 346 -27.37 -15.59 3.52
CA SER A 346 -26.33 -16.34 4.21
C SER A 346 -26.46 -16.25 5.73
N LEU A 347 -26.80 -15.05 6.23
CA LEU A 347 -27.03 -14.80 7.65
C LEU A 347 -28.30 -15.48 8.16
N ALA A 348 -29.36 -15.58 7.34
CA ALA A 348 -30.60 -16.26 7.72
C ALA A 348 -30.36 -17.75 8.09
N VAL A 349 -29.40 -18.41 7.43
CA VAL A 349 -28.99 -19.79 7.76
C VAL A 349 -28.49 -19.88 9.21
N ALA A 350 -27.78 -18.86 9.71
CA ALA A 350 -27.29 -18.82 11.09
C ALA A 350 -28.41 -18.70 12.13
N TYR A 351 -29.54 -18.08 11.76
CA TYR A 351 -30.71 -17.88 12.63
C TYR A 351 -31.74 -19.01 12.58
N LYS A 352 -31.61 -20.00 11.66
CA LYS A 352 -32.58 -21.10 11.51
C LYS A 352 -32.79 -21.93 12.79
N HIS A 353 -31.83 -21.90 13.71
CA HIS A 353 -31.88 -22.60 15.00
C HIS A 353 -32.05 -21.64 16.19
N CYS A 354 -32.51 -20.41 15.97
CA CYS A 354 -32.80 -19.47 17.06
C CYS A 354 -34.11 -19.80 17.78
N PRO A 355 -34.21 -19.50 19.09
CA PRO A 355 -35.47 -19.54 19.82
C PRO A 355 -36.50 -18.60 19.16
N SER A 356 -37.77 -18.99 19.20
CA SER A 356 -38.94 -18.44 18.47
C SER A 356 -39.13 -16.91 18.52
N ARG A 357 -38.48 -16.22 19.47
CA ARG A 357 -38.55 -14.76 19.67
C ARG A 357 -37.90 -13.95 18.53
N PHE A 358 -36.95 -14.54 17.79
CA PHE A 358 -36.20 -13.86 16.72
C PHE A 358 -36.95 -13.81 15.39
N ILE A 359 -37.81 -14.80 15.11
CA ILE A 359 -38.61 -14.87 13.88
C ILE A 359 -39.63 -13.72 13.83
N CYS A 360 -40.24 -13.36 14.97
CA CYS A 360 -41.19 -12.25 15.05
C CYS A 360 -40.55 -10.88 14.81
N MET A 361 -39.28 -10.66 15.17
CA MET A 361 -38.60 -9.37 14.96
C MET A 361 -38.13 -9.19 13.50
N LEU A 362 -37.71 -10.27 12.84
CA LEU A 362 -37.40 -10.24 11.41
C LEU A 362 -38.65 -9.98 10.56
N ALA A 363 -39.80 -10.57 10.93
CA ALA A 363 -41.08 -10.30 10.29
C ALA A 363 -41.55 -8.84 10.50
N ALA A 364 -41.24 -8.23 11.64
CA ALA A 364 -41.59 -6.82 11.91
C ALA A 364 -40.71 -5.80 11.16
N ALA A 365 -39.52 -6.20 10.68
CA ALA A 365 -38.61 -5.33 9.93
C ALA A 365 -38.95 -5.22 8.43
N ASP A 366 -39.88 -6.05 7.93
CA ASP A 366 -40.36 -6.02 6.56
C ASP A 366 -41.88 -5.79 6.54
N SER A 367 -42.30 -4.57 6.17
CA SER A 367 -43.72 -4.24 5.98
C SER A 367 -44.32 -4.87 4.71
N ARG A 368 -43.58 -5.74 4.00
CA ARG A 368 -44.04 -6.45 2.78
C ARG A 368 -44.01 -7.97 2.89
N LEU A 369 -43.54 -8.55 3.99
CA LEU A 369 -43.67 -9.98 4.25
C LEU A 369 -45.03 -10.28 4.90
N ASP A 370 -46.08 -10.12 4.09
CA ASP A 370 -47.40 -10.67 4.37
C ASP A 370 -47.33 -12.18 4.13
N ILE A 371 -46.95 -12.93 5.16
CA ILE A 371 -46.99 -14.39 5.14
C ILE A 371 -48.43 -14.80 5.47
N ARG A 372 -49.21 -15.05 4.42
CA ARG A 372 -50.34 -15.98 4.47
C ARG A 372 -49.90 -17.37 4.05
#